data_AF-A0A2P6QTV1-F1
#
_entry.id   AF-A0A2P6QTV1-F1
#
_cell.length_a   1.000
_cell.length_b   1.000
_cell.length_c   1.000
_cell.angle_alpha   90.00
_cell.angle_beta   90.00
_cell.angle_gamma   90.00
#
_symmetry.space_group_name_H-M   'P 1'
#
loop_
_entity.id
_entity.type
_entity.pdbx_description
1 polymer ?
#
loop_
_entity_poly.entity_id
_entity_poly.type
_entity_poly.pdbx_seq_one_letter_code
_entity_poly.pdbx_strand_id
1 'polypeptide(L)'
;MSLIPRTTLTLTLTLPRTLLALRSFSCKMSSDPPLLTHSLTLPSQLAAEPVQIVAAPHISSSQFRSAIDSSLFKQWLKNMESETGILRDGSLALKRVLIQGVDMFGKRIGFLKFEADVIDKETGEKVPGIVFARGPAVAVLILLESEGKAYAILTEQVRVPVGRIILELPAGMLDDDKGDFLGTAIREVADELVAEFSDPINGVTSPDQIDEVHIEVADYIQSLM
;
A
#
# COMPACT_ATOMS: atom_id res chain seq x y z
N MET A 1 3.81 -57.00 19.24
CA MET A 1 4.73 -56.19 18.41
C MET A 1 4.73 -56.76 17.00
N SER A 2 4.03 -56.11 16.08
CA SER A 2 3.85 -56.56 14.69
C SER A 2 4.39 -55.46 13.78
N LEU A 3 5.52 -55.73 13.12
CA LEU A 3 6.18 -54.86 12.16
C LEU A 3 5.48 -55.01 10.80
N ILE A 4 4.95 -53.90 10.26
CA ILE A 4 4.43 -53.82 8.89
C ILE A 4 5.63 -53.66 7.93
N PRO A 5 5.74 -54.44 6.84
CA PRO A 5 6.86 -54.33 5.91
C PRO A 5 6.73 -53.08 5.03
N ARG A 6 7.86 -52.38 4.84
CA ARG A 6 8.00 -51.29 3.85
C ARG A 6 8.14 -51.87 2.46
N THR A 7 7.18 -51.60 1.59
CA THR A 7 7.26 -51.90 0.15
C THR A 7 8.05 -50.80 -0.55
N THR A 8 9.24 -51.14 -1.08
CA THR A 8 10.01 -50.27 -1.97
C THR A 8 9.59 -50.56 -3.40
N LEU A 9 8.99 -49.58 -4.09
CA LEU A 9 8.74 -49.66 -5.54
C LEU A 9 9.95 -49.09 -6.28
N THR A 10 10.66 -49.93 -7.02
CA THR A 10 11.72 -49.53 -7.95
C THR A 10 11.11 -49.40 -9.35
N LEU A 11 10.99 -48.17 -9.85
CA LEU A 11 10.52 -47.92 -11.21
C LEU A 11 11.73 -47.78 -12.14
N THR A 12 12.06 -48.82 -12.89
CA THR A 12 13.03 -48.76 -13.99
C THR A 12 12.36 -48.19 -15.23
N LEU A 13 12.78 -46.98 -15.64
CA LEU A 13 12.27 -46.32 -16.83
C LEU A 13 13.29 -46.48 -17.98
N THR A 14 12.97 -47.33 -18.95
CA THR A 14 13.75 -47.50 -20.18
C THR A 14 13.42 -46.35 -21.14
N LEU A 15 14.39 -45.45 -21.39
CA LEU A 15 14.24 -44.41 -22.42
C LEU A 15 14.50 -44.97 -23.83
N PRO A 16 13.66 -44.66 -24.83
CA PRO A 16 14.00 -44.90 -26.22
C PRO A 16 15.06 -43.90 -26.70
N ARG A 17 16.11 -44.41 -27.36
CA ARG A 17 17.11 -43.61 -28.09
C ARG A 17 16.45 -43.01 -29.34
N THR A 18 16.03 -41.75 -29.27
CA THR A 18 15.81 -40.92 -30.46
C THR A 18 17.05 -40.05 -30.71
N LEU A 19 17.50 -40.05 -31.97
CA LEU A 19 18.67 -39.32 -32.45
C LEU A 19 18.53 -37.81 -32.14
N LEU A 20 19.46 -37.29 -31.36
CA LEU A 20 19.60 -35.86 -31.09
C LEU A 20 20.06 -35.14 -32.37
N ALA A 21 19.10 -34.51 -33.07
CA ALA A 21 19.45 -33.36 -33.90
C ALA A 21 19.74 -32.19 -32.94
N LEU A 22 21.02 -31.86 -32.77
CA LEU A 22 21.46 -30.63 -32.10
C LEU A 22 20.97 -29.44 -32.94
N ARG A 23 19.74 -28.99 -32.69
CA ARG A 23 19.35 -27.63 -33.04
C ARG A 23 20.10 -26.72 -32.09
N SER A 24 21.02 -25.95 -32.64
CA SER A 24 21.61 -24.78 -32.01
C SER A 24 20.48 -23.89 -31.51
N PHE A 25 20.14 -23.98 -30.23
CA PHE A 25 19.40 -22.93 -29.54
C PHE A 25 20.36 -21.75 -29.41
N SER A 26 20.41 -20.93 -30.45
CA SER A 26 20.91 -19.57 -30.31
C SER A 26 19.89 -18.86 -29.44
N CYS A 27 20.14 -18.82 -28.13
CA CYS A 27 19.43 -17.94 -27.22
C CYS A 27 19.75 -16.52 -27.69
N LYS A 28 18.84 -15.94 -28.46
CA LYS A 28 18.87 -14.51 -28.77
C LYS A 28 18.84 -13.86 -27.39
N MET A 29 19.95 -13.23 -26.98
CA MET A 29 19.97 -12.38 -25.79
C MET A 29 18.76 -11.47 -25.93
N SER A 30 17.78 -11.68 -25.05
CA SER A 30 16.67 -10.74 -24.92
C SER A 30 17.33 -9.42 -24.62
N SER A 31 17.38 -8.53 -25.60
CA SER A 31 17.52 -7.12 -25.33
C SER A 31 16.51 -6.82 -24.24
N ASP A 32 16.99 -6.43 -23.05
CA ASP A 32 16.11 -6.06 -21.94
C ASP A 32 15.03 -5.14 -22.52
N PRO A 33 13.73 -5.41 -22.23
CA PRO A 33 12.68 -4.54 -22.71
C PRO A 33 13.03 -3.11 -22.28
N PRO A 34 12.87 -2.11 -23.17
CA PRO A 34 13.29 -0.76 -22.88
C PRO A 34 12.64 -0.31 -21.57
N LEU A 35 13.47 0.09 -20.60
CA LEU A 35 13.03 0.60 -19.31
C LEU A 35 12.08 1.78 -19.55
N LEU A 36 10.86 1.66 -19.03
CA LEU A 36 9.89 2.74 -19.08
C LEU A 36 10.45 3.91 -18.28
N THR A 37 10.65 5.03 -18.96
CA THR A 37 11.29 6.22 -18.39
C THR A 37 10.44 7.45 -18.68
N HIS A 38 10.39 8.37 -17.73
CA HIS A 38 9.73 9.67 -17.83
C HIS A 38 10.62 10.74 -17.20
N SER A 39 10.84 11.85 -17.90
CA SER A 39 11.65 12.96 -17.39
C SER A 39 10.76 14.04 -16.81
N LEU A 40 11.13 14.54 -15.64
CA LEU A 40 10.42 15.59 -14.93
C LEU A 40 11.37 16.73 -14.57
N THR A 41 10.97 17.96 -14.91
CA THR A 41 11.69 19.16 -14.49
C THR A 41 11.07 19.72 -13.23
N LEU A 42 11.88 19.88 -12.18
CA LEU A 42 11.44 20.44 -10.90
C LEU A 42 11.74 21.94 -10.81
N PRO A 43 10.77 22.79 -10.43
CA PRO A 43 10.98 24.20 -10.14
C PRO A 43 12.15 24.47 -9.18
N SER A 44 12.30 23.64 -8.15
CA SER A 44 13.39 23.74 -7.17
C SER A 44 14.79 23.41 -7.74
N GLN A 45 14.85 22.79 -8.92
CA GLN A 45 16.09 22.29 -9.54
C GLN A 45 16.26 22.71 -11.02
N LEU A 46 15.73 23.87 -11.43
CA LEU A 46 15.72 24.32 -12.84
C LEU A 46 17.10 24.37 -13.54
N ALA A 47 18.18 24.56 -12.78
CA ALA A 47 19.55 24.58 -13.31
C ALA A 47 20.24 23.19 -13.34
N ALA A 48 19.57 22.15 -12.86
CA ALA A 48 20.09 20.79 -12.80
C ALA A 48 19.46 19.89 -13.89
N GLU A 49 20.03 18.69 -14.06
CA GLU A 49 19.46 17.68 -14.96
C GLU A 49 18.04 17.28 -14.53
N PRO A 50 17.13 17.00 -15.49
CA PRO A 50 15.77 16.55 -15.18
C PRO A 50 15.76 15.26 -14.37
N VAL A 51 14.85 15.19 -13.39
CA VAL A 51 14.63 14.00 -12.58
C VAL A 51 14.12 12.87 -13.47
N GLN A 52 14.79 11.72 -13.40
CA GLN A 52 14.40 10.53 -14.16
C GLN A 52 13.45 9.67 -13.33
N ILE A 53 12.23 9.45 -13.81
CA ILE A 53 11.30 8.47 -13.24
C ILE A 53 11.41 7.21 -14.09
N VAL A 54 11.71 6.08 -13.48
CA VAL A 54 11.94 4.80 -14.15
C VAL A 54 11.07 3.72 -13.54
N ALA A 55 10.60 2.78 -14.34
CA ALA A 55 9.83 1.63 -13.87
C ALA A 55 10.72 0.41 -13.67
N ALA A 56 10.49 -0.37 -12.60
CA ALA A 56 11.09 -1.69 -12.48
C ALA A 56 10.61 -2.63 -13.61
N PRO A 57 11.39 -3.69 -13.98
CA PRO A 57 11.10 -4.51 -15.16
C PRO A 57 9.73 -5.19 -15.20
N HIS A 58 9.10 -5.40 -14.04
CA HIS A 58 7.80 -6.05 -13.90
C HIS A 58 6.61 -5.08 -13.92
N ILE A 59 6.87 -3.77 -13.95
CA ILE A 59 5.83 -2.74 -13.97
C ILE A 59 5.37 -2.52 -15.42
N SER A 60 4.09 -2.71 -15.67
CA SER A 60 3.51 -2.48 -17.00
C SER A 60 3.42 -0.98 -17.34
N SER A 61 3.32 -0.66 -18.63
CA SER A 61 3.19 0.73 -19.10
C SER A 61 1.95 1.43 -18.56
N SER A 62 0.84 0.71 -18.35
CA SER A 62 -0.37 1.27 -17.74
C SER A 62 -0.14 1.58 -16.27
N GLN A 63 0.40 0.64 -15.50
CA GLN A 63 0.73 0.85 -14.08
C GLN A 63 1.71 2.01 -13.90
N PHE A 64 2.73 2.11 -14.75
CA PHE A 64 3.71 3.18 -14.69
C PHE A 64 3.09 4.56 -14.91
N ARG A 65 2.23 4.69 -15.93
CA ARG A 65 1.48 5.93 -16.19
C ARG A 65 0.55 6.26 -15.02
N SER A 66 -0.24 5.29 -14.58
CA SER A 66 -1.12 5.45 -13.42
C SER A 66 -0.35 5.88 -12.17
N ALA A 67 0.84 5.33 -11.92
CA ALA A 67 1.68 5.70 -10.79
C ALA A 67 2.10 7.17 -10.85
N ILE A 68 2.63 7.63 -11.98
CA ILE A 68 3.04 9.03 -12.18
C ILE A 68 1.82 9.97 -12.09
N ASP A 69 0.68 9.54 -12.64
CA ASP A 69 -0.53 10.34 -12.66
C ASP A 69 -1.31 10.33 -11.34
N SER A 70 -0.96 9.44 -10.41
CA SER A 70 -1.65 9.28 -9.13
C SER A 70 -1.54 10.51 -8.24
N SER A 71 -2.56 10.70 -7.41
CA SER A 71 -2.53 11.68 -6.31
C SER A 71 -1.37 11.40 -5.35
N LEU A 72 -1.06 10.12 -5.08
CA LEU A 72 0.02 9.70 -4.18
C LEU A 72 1.38 10.25 -4.63
N PHE A 73 1.73 10.02 -5.90
CA PHE A 73 3.01 10.48 -6.43
C PHE A 73 3.08 12.00 -6.54
N LYS A 74 2.02 12.62 -7.06
CA LYS A 74 1.93 14.07 -7.22
C LYS A 74 1.98 14.81 -5.89
N GLN A 75 1.30 14.30 -4.86
CA GLN A 75 1.29 14.90 -3.53
C GLN A 75 2.64 14.72 -2.83
N TRP A 76 3.26 13.54 -2.94
CA TRP A 76 4.62 13.34 -2.43
C TRP A 76 5.59 14.35 -3.04
N LEU A 77 5.58 14.49 -4.37
CA LEU A 77 6.45 15.42 -5.07
C LEU A 77 6.17 16.88 -4.67
N LYS A 78 4.89 17.26 -4.60
CA LYS A 78 4.49 18.60 -4.13
C LYS A 78 5.00 18.88 -2.72
N ASN A 79 4.96 17.90 -1.82
CA ASN A 79 5.47 18.05 -0.45
C ASN A 79 6.98 18.28 -0.44
N MET A 80 7.73 17.55 -1.27
CA MET A 80 9.19 17.71 -1.41
C MET A 80 9.58 19.13 -1.83
N GLU A 81 8.77 19.78 -2.68
CA GLU A 81 9.00 21.15 -3.20
C GLU A 81 8.30 22.26 -2.41
N SER A 82 7.53 21.91 -1.38
CA SER A 82 6.76 22.88 -0.59
C SER A 82 7.66 23.79 0.26
N GLU A 83 7.08 24.82 0.88
CA GLU A 83 7.80 25.74 1.78
C GLU A 83 8.42 25.05 3.01
N THR A 84 7.92 23.88 3.37
CA THR A 84 8.46 23.00 4.42
C THR A 84 9.12 21.76 3.85
N GLY A 85 9.21 21.65 2.52
CA GLY A 85 9.76 20.53 1.79
C GLY A 85 11.28 20.47 1.83
N ILE A 86 11.81 19.27 1.67
CA ILE A 86 13.25 19.00 1.81
C ILE A 86 14.09 19.50 0.62
N LEU A 87 13.46 19.83 -0.52
CA LEU A 87 14.15 20.38 -1.70
C LEU A 87 14.18 21.91 -1.71
N ARG A 88 13.49 22.56 -0.77
CA ARG A 88 13.26 24.01 -0.76
C ARG A 88 14.55 24.84 -0.76
N ASP A 89 15.50 24.50 0.11
CA ASP A 89 16.75 25.26 0.26
C ASP A 89 17.82 24.87 -0.77
N GLY A 90 17.53 23.86 -1.59
CA GLY A 90 18.45 23.35 -2.60
C GLY A 90 19.68 22.64 -2.03
N SER A 91 19.74 22.34 -0.72
CA SER A 91 20.80 21.51 -0.13
C SER A 91 20.72 20.06 -0.61
N LEU A 92 19.50 19.56 -0.75
CA LEU A 92 19.20 18.24 -1.31
C LEU A 92 18.83 18.34 -2.80
N ALA A 93 19.07 17.26 -3.53
CA ALA A 93 18.64 17.10 -4.92
C ALA A 93 18.02 15.73 -5.14
N LEU A 94 16.79 15.71 -5.66
CA LEU A 94 16.22 14.51 -6.25
C LEU A 94 16.85 14.29 -7.63
N LYS A 95 17.31 13.07 -7.90
CA LYS A 95 17.94 12.69 -9.18
C LYS A 95 17.12 11.69 -9.97
N ARG A 96 16.56 10.70 -9.27
CA ARG A 96 15.80 9.62 -9.89
C ARG A 96 14.72 9.12 -8.95
N VAL A 97 13.65 8.58 -9.52
CA VAL A 97 12.63 7.82 -8.83
C VAL A 97 12.48 6.47 -9.54
N LEU A 98 12.66 5.37 -8.82
CA LEU A 98 12.41 4.02 -9.31
C LEU A 98 11.07 3.52 -8.78
N ILE A 99 10.05 3.42 -9.63
CA ILE A 99 8.77 2.80 -9.30
C ILE A 99 8.97 1.29 -9.18
N GLN A 100 8.78 0.77 -7.96
CA GLN A 100 9.05 -0.62 -7.60
C GLN A 100 7.79 -1.47 -7.48
N GLY A 101 6.62 -0.88 -7.21
CA GLY A 101 5.38 -1.62 -7.01
C GLY A 101 4.16 -0.73 -7.10
N VAL A 102 3.10 -1.25 -7.73
CA VAL A 102 1.81 -0.56 -7.89
C VAL A 102 0.71 -1.56 -7.59
N ASP A 103 0.00 -1.35 -6.50
CA ASP A 103 -1.15 -2.16 -6.10
C ASP A 103 -2.45 -1.41 -6.38
N MET A 104 -3.35 -2.06 -7.11
CA MET A 104 -4.61 -1.47 -7.56
C MET A 104 -5.77 -1.93 -6.67
N PHE A 105 -6.60 -1.00 -6.22
CA PHE A 105 -7.88 -1.27 -5.58
C PHE A 105 -9.00 -0.93 -6.55
N GLY A 106 -9.50 -1.94 -7.27
CA GLY A 106 -10.40 -1.71 -8.40
C GLY A 106 -9.72 -0.85 -9.48
N LYS A 107 -10.16 0.39 -9.64
CA LYS A 107 -9.62 1.33 -10.65
C LYS A 107 -8.59 2.32 -10.10
N ARG A 108 -8.46 2.45 -8.78
CA ARG A 108 -7.56 3.41 -8.11
C ARG A 108 -6.27 2.72 -7.66
N ILE A 109 -5.21 3.51 -7.50
CA ILE A 109 -3.97 3.02 -6.87
C ILE A 109 -4.19 3.02 -5.36
N GLY A 110 -4.08 1.85 -4.75
CA GLY A 110 -4.15 1.68 -3.30
C GLY A 110 -2.80 1.91 -2.64
N PHE A 111 -1.77 1.25 -3.15
CA PHE A 111 -0.40 1.40 -2.69
C PHE A 111 0.55 1.69 -3.84
N LEU A 112 1.53 2.54 -3.56
CA LEU A 112 2.61 2.86 -4.49
C LEU A 112 3.95 2.75 -3.75
N LYS A 113 4.81 1.85 -4.22
CA LYS A 113 6.17 1.68 -3.70
C LYS A 113 7.19 2.21 -4.69
N PHE A 114 8.11 3.03 -4.22
CA PHE A 114 9.23 3.51 -5.02
C PHE A 114 10.44 3.86 -4.19
N GLU A 115 11.57 4.03 -4.87
CA GLU A 115 12.83 4.49 -4.28
C GLU A 115 13.23 5.81 -4.95
N ALA A 116 13.43 6.85 -4.14
CA ALA A 116 13.86 8.17 -4.56
C ALA A 116 15.36 8.32 -4.28
N ASP A 117 16.14 8.57 -5.33
CA ASP A 117 17.56 8.92 -5.21
C ASP A 117 17.68 10.40 -4.85
N VAL A 118 17.77 10.68 -3.55
CA VAL A 118 18.00 12.01 -2.99
C VAL A 118 19.44 12.13 -2.55
N ILE A 119 20.13 13.16 -3.04
CA ILE A 119 21.56 13.41 -2.77
C ILE A 119 21.68 14.70 -1.96
N ASP A 120 22.41 14.63 -0.86
CA ASP A 120 22.92 15.81 -0.18
C ASP A 120 24.08 16.40 -0.99
N LYS A 121 23.96 17.66 -1.41
CA LYS A 121 24.96 18.30 -2.27
C LYS A 121 26.24 18.68 -1.52
N GLU A 122 26.19 18.85 -0.20
CA GLU A 122 27.36 19.19 0.61
C GLU A 122 28.23 17.94 0.81
N THR A 123 27.61 16.83 1.21
CA THR A 123 28.33 15.59 1.53
C THR A 123 28.50 14.67 0.31
N GLY A 124 27.62 14.80 -0.69
CA GLY A 124 27.52 13.88 -1.82
C GLY A 124 26.85 12.55 -1.48
N GLU A 125 26.40 12.36 -0.25
CA GLU A 125 25.81 11.11 0.23
C GLU A 125 24.34 10.97 -0.16
N LYS A 126 23.88 9.71 -0.24
CA LYS A 126 22.48 9.38 -0.47
C LYS A 126 21.70 9.42 0.84
N VAL A 127 20.58 10.14 0.82
CA VAL A 127 19.58 10.08 1.88
C VAL A 127 18.70 8.85 1.66
N PRO A 128 18.32 8.09 2.71
CA PRO A 128 17.35 7.01 2.58
C PRO A 128 16.07 7.50 1.91
N GLY A 129 15.70 6.88 0.78
CA GLY A 129 14.61 7.37 -0.07
C GLY A 129 13.58 6.31 -0.44
N ILE A 130 13.45 5.24 0.34
CA ILE A 130 12.35 4.27 0.14
C ILE A 130 11.04 4.94 0.55
N VAL A 131 10.03 4.87 -0.32
CA VAL A 131 8.71 5.43 -0.08
C VAL A 131 7.66 4.35 -0.33
N PHE A 132 6.77 4.17 0.65
CA PHE A 132 5.56 3.36 0.54
C PHE A 132 4.33 4.25 0.75
N ALA A 133 3.77 4.75 -0.35
CA ALA A 133 2.67 5.70 -0.32
C ALA A 133 1.30 5.00 -0.34
N ARG A 134 0.38 5.53 0.46
CA ARG A 134 -1.04 5.16 0.52
C ARG A 134 -1.89 6.42 0.67
N GLY A 135 -3.14 6.36 0.20
CA GLY A 135 -4.09 7.46 0.31
C GLY A 135 -4.48 7.79 1.76
N PRO A 136 -5.05 8.98 2.01
CA PRO A 136 -5.51 9.36 3.35
C PRO A 136 -6.59 8.39 3.86
N ALA A 137 -6.67 8.29 5.18
CA ALA A 137 -7.55 7.35 5.87
C ALA A 137 -8.29 8.03 7.02
N VAL A 138 -9.43 7.47 7.38
CA VAL A 138 -10.24 7.88 8.51
C VAL A 138 -10.45 6.70 9.44
N ALA A 139 -10.46 6.97 10.75
CA ALA A 139 -10.90 6.02 11.77
C ALA A 139 -11.99 6.67 12.62
N VAL A 140 -12.94 5.87 13.08
CA VAL A 140 -14.11 6.36 13.83
C VAL A 140 -14.12 5.75 15.23
N LEU A 141 -14.07 6.61 16.25
CA LEU A 141 -14.28 6.21 17.64
C LEU A 141 -15.74 6.43 18.01
N ILE A 142 -16.43 5.34 18.36
CA ILE A 142 -17.81 5.38 18.82
C ILE A 142 -17.81 5.05 20.31
N LEU A 143 -18.33 5.97 21.11
CA LEU A 143 -18.48 5.82 22.55
C LEU A 143 -19.97 5.68 22.89
N LEU A 144 -20.29 4.66 23.68
CA LEU A 144 -21.60 4.45 24.25
C LEU A 144 -21.54 4.73 25.75
N GLU A 145 -22.46 5.54 26.24
CA GLU A 145 -22.65 5.72 27.68
C GLU A 145 -23.88 4.96 28.15
N SER A 146 -23.70 4.17 29.21
CA SER A 146 -24.79 3.44 29.87
C SER A 146 -24.43 3.19 31.33
N GLU A 147 -25.37 3.50 32.24
CA GLU A 147 -25.22 3.28 33.69
C GLU A 147 -23.98 3.97 34.30
N GLY A 148 -23.62 5.15 33.80
CA GLY A 148 -22.46 5.92 34.26
C GLY A 148 -21.11 5.31 33.84
N LYS A 149 -21.09 4.41 32.85
CA LYS A 149 -19.87 3.86 32.25
C LYS A 149 -19.82 4.19 30.75
N ALA A 150 -18.63 4.49 30.26
CA ALA A 150 -18.35 4.66 28.84
C ALA A 150 -17.75 3.38 28.24
N TYR A 151 -18.23 2.99 27.06
CA TYR A 151 -17.79 1.84 26.29
C TYR A 151 -17.35 2.29 24.91
N ALA A 152 -16.25 1.74 24.40
CA ALA A 152 -15.82 1.96 23.01
C ALA A 152 -16.27 0.79 22.13
N ILE A 153 -16.90 1.09 21.00
CA ILE A 153 -17.23 0.08 19.99
C ILE A 153 -15.98 -0.16 19.12
N LEU A 154 -15.59 -1.43 19.04
CA LEU A 154 -14.47 -1.90 18.22
C LEU A 154 -14.96 -2.97 17.25
N THR A 155 -14.25 -3.13 16.13
CA THR A 155 -14.47 -4.22 15.16
C THR A 155 -13.38 -5.28 15.32
N GLU A 156 -13.77 -6.54 15.16
CA GLU A 156 -12.82 -7.66 15.10
C GLU A 156 -12.37 -7.85 13.66
N GLN A 157 -11.08 -7.62 13.39
CA GLN A 157 -10.55 -7.50 12.04
C GLN A 157 -9.42 -8.49 11.81
N VAL A 158 -9.50 -9.25 10.72
CA VAL A 158 -8.41 -10.13 10.27
C VAL A 158 -7.32 -9.26 9.65
N ARG A 159 -6.15 -9.20 10.29
CA ARG A 159 -4.99 -8.46 9.76
C ARG A 159 -3.90 -9.41 9.33
N VAL A 160 -3.95 -9.80 8.05
CA VAL A 160 -2.92 -10.62 7.39
C VAL A 160 -1.50 -10.06 7.58
N PRO A 161 -1.23 -8.73 7.48
CA PRO A 161 0.11 -8.19 7.70
C PRO A 161 0.69 -8.46 9.10
N VAL A 162 -0.17 -8.66 10.10
CA VAL A 162 0.21 -8.97 11.49
C VAL A 162 0.03 -10.47 11.80
N GLY A 163 -0.58 -11.24 10.88
CA GLY A 163 -0.82 -12.67 11.02
C GLY A 163 -1.82 -13.03 12.12
N ARG A 164 -2.66 -12.09 12.57
CA ARG A 164 -3.64 -12.31 13.65
C ARG A 164 -4.87 -11.46 13.48
N ILE A 165 -5.90 -11.81 14.25
CA ILE A 165 -7.10 -10.99 14.43
C ILE A 165 -6.81 -9.95 15.50
N ILE A 166 -7.26 -8.71 15.29
CA ILE A 166 -7.13 -7.61 16.25
C ILE A 166 -8.48 -6.92 16.47
N LEU A 167 -8.66 -6.33 17.64
CA LEU A 167 -9.72 -5.37 17.91
C LEU A 167 -9.21 -3.97 17.54
N GLU A 168 -9.92 -3.27 16.68
CA GLU A 168 -9.56 -1.91 16.26
C GLU A 168 -10.80 -1.05 15.98
N LEU A 169 -10.58 0.24 15.71
CA LEU A 169 -11.65 1.15 15.33
C LEU A 169 -12.10 0.88 13.89
N PRO A 170 -13.39 1.05 13.57
CA PRO A 170 -13.85 1.13 12.19
C PRO A 170 -13.03 2.15 11.40
N ALA A 171 -12.46 1.74 10.27
CA ALA A 171 -11.50 2.59 9.56
C ALA A 171 -11.34 2.22 8.09
N GLY A 172 -11.22 3.26 7.25
CA GLY A 172 -11.12 3.09 5.80
C GLY A 172 -10.35 4.20 5.10
N MET A 173 -10.06 3.98 3.82
CA MET A 173 -9.41 4.98 2.99
C MET A 173 -10.44 5.94 2.41
N LEU A 174 -10.09 7.22 2.40
CA LEU A 174 -10.88 8.23 1.70
C LEU A 174 -10.76 8.02 0.19
N ASP A 175 -11.79 8.39 -0.55
CA ASP A 175 -11.75 8.44 -2.00
C ASP A 175 -11.06 9.73 -2.49
N ASP A 176 -10.28 9.61 -3.56
CA ASP A 176 -9.23 10.56 -3.95
C ASP A 176 -9.74 11.94 -4.42
N ASP A 177 -11.06 12.09 -4.63
CA ASP A 177 -11.59 13.19 -5.43
C ASP A 177 -12.28 14.31 -4.64
N LYS A 178 -12.64 14.11 -3.36
CA LYS A 178 -13.41 15.14 -2.60
C LYS A 178 -13.09 15.30 -1.13
N GLY A 179 -12.27 14.44 -0.52
CA GLY A 179 -11.98 14.54 0.91
C GLY A 179 -13.29 14.54 1.74
N ASP A 180 -14.26 13.73 1.35
CA ASP A 180 -15.51 13.59 2.11
C ASP A 180 -15.24 12.71 3.33
N PHE A 181 -14.58 13.29 4.34
CA PHE A 181 -14.20 12.63 5.57
C PHE A 181 -15.43 12.09 6.30
N LEU A 182 -16.49 12.90 6.40
CA LEU A 182 -17.72 12.53 7.09
C LEU A 182 -18.48 11.43 6.34
N GLY A 183 -18.65 11.57 5.02
CA GLY A 183 -19.30 10.53 4.22
C GLY A 183 -18.53 9.22 4.22
N THR A 184 -17.19 9.28 4.21
CA THR A 184 -16.36 8.08 4.35
C THR A 184 -16.53 7.48 5.75
N ALA A 185 -16.41 8.26 6.82
CA ALA A 185 -16.59 7.79 8.19
C ALA A 185 -17.95 7.09 8.39
N ILE A 186 -19.04 7.69 7.90
CA ILE A 186 -20.39 7.10 7.96
C ILE A 186 -20.43 5.78 7.19
N ARG A 187 -19.82 5.72 6.00
CA ARG A 187 -19.75 4.50 5.19
C ARG A 187 -18.97 3.40 5.90
N GLU A 188 -17.78 3.68 6.45
CA GLU A 188 -16.98 2.67 7.15
C GLU A 188 -17.71 2.13 8.39
N VAL A 189 -18.41 3.01 9.13
CA VAL A 189 -19.27 2.59 10.25
C VAL A 189 -20.40 1.69 9.77
N ALA A 190 -21.06 2.03 8.67
CA ALA A 190 -22.11 1.18 8.12
C ALA A 190 -21.55 -0.17 7.63
N ASP A 191 -20.50 -0.17 6.83
CA ASP A 191 -19.96 -1.38 6.21
C ASP A 191 -19.35 -2.35 7.26
N GLU A 192 -18.72 -1.82 8.32
CA GLU A 192 -18.07 -2.65 9.35
C GLU A 192 -18.95 -2.98 10.55
N LEU A 193 -19.97 -2.17 10.87
CA LEU A 193 -20.85 -2.39 12.03
C LEU A 193 -22.23 -2.94 11.67
N VAL A 194 -22.50 -3.34 10.41
CA VAL A 194 -23.71 -4.14 10.08
C VAL A 194 -23.55 -5.56 10.66
N ALA A 195 -23.60 -5.65 11.98
CA ALA A 195 -24.30 -6.70 12.66
C ALA A 195 -25.72 -6.20 12.86
N GLU A 196 -26.71 -6.94 12.32
CA GLU A 196 -28.04 -6.89 12.91
C GLU A 196 -27.89 -7.03 14.43
N PHE A 197 -28.65 -6.26 15.21
CA PHE A 197 -28.79 -6.46 16.65
C PHE A 197 -29.52 -7.79 16.94
N SER A 198 -28.99 -8.90 16.43
CA SER A 198 -29.52 -10.26 16.52
C SER A 198 -28.53 -11.15 17.27
N ASP A 199 -28.04 -10.66 18.41
CA ASP A 199 -28.05 -11.39 19.67
C ASP A 199 -27.33 -10.53 20.73
N PRO A 200 -27.81 -10.55 21.99
CA PRO A 200 -27.23 -9.74 23.05
C PRO A 200 -25.77 -10.17 23.25
N ILE A 201 -24.85 -9.26 22.96
CA ILE A 201 -23.49 -9.30 23.51
C ILE A 201 -23.66 -9.59 24.99
N ASN A 202 -22.93 -10.57 25.52
CA ASN A 202 -22.95 -10.93 26.94
C ASN A 202 -22.96 -9.67 27.84
N GLY A 203 -24.16 -9.25 28.26
CA GLY A 203 -24.38 -8.09 29.14
C GLY A 203 -24.81 -6.76 28.50
N VAL A 204 -25.02 -6.63 27.19
CA VAL A 204 -25.67 -5.43 26.60
C VAL A 204 -27.10 -5.77 26.21
N THR A 205 -28.01 -5.36 27.08
CA THR A 205 -29.46 -5.45 27.00
C THR A 205 -30.03 -4.40 26.02
N SER A 206 -31.36 -4.39 25.85
CA SER A 206 -32.07 -3.79 24.71
C SER A 206 -31.66 -2.36 24.34
N PRO A 207 -31.94 -1.91 23.09
CA PRO A 207 -31.70 -0.52 22.65
C PRO A 207 -32.30 0.57 23.57
N ASP A 208 -33.21 0.20 24.49
CA ASP A 208 -33.85 1.09 25.46
C ASP A 208 -32.94 1.51 26.65
N GLN A 209 -31.70 1.02 26.74
CA GLN A 209 -30.76 1.32 27.84
C GLN A 209 -29.49 2.08 27.42
N ILE A 210 -29.44 2.60 26.20
CA ILE A 210 -28.35 3.47 25.75
C ILE A 210 -28.73 4.90 26.11
N ASP A 211 -27.96 5.52 27.01
CA ASP A 211 -28.23 6.88 27.49
C ASP A 211 -27.75 7.92 26.47
N GLU A 212 -26.58 7.71 25.86
CA GLU A 212 -26.02 8.61 24.85
C GLU A 212 -25.02 7.89 23.92
N VAL A 213 -24.93 8.35 22.68
CA VAL A 213 -23.93 7.90 21.69
C VAL A 213 -23.10 9.09 21.23
N HIS A 214 -21.80 9.01 21.47
CA HIS A 214 -20.83 10.01 21.02
C HIS A 214 -19.98 9.42 19.89
N ILE A 215 -19.82 10.16 18.79
CA ILE A 215 -19.01 9.75 17.64
C ILE A 215 -17.92 10.77 17.40
N GLU A 216 -16.66 10.33 17.52
CA GLU A 216 -15.48 11.11 17.17
C GLU A 216 -14.84 10.55 15.91
N VAL A 217 -14.56 11.42 14.94
CA VAL A 217 -13.91 11.06 13.68
C VAL A 217 -12.49 11.62 13.70
N ALA A 218 -11.50 10.75 13.55
CA ALA A 218 -10.11 11.13 13.51
C ALA A 218 -9.53 10.97 12.10
N ASP A 219 -8.90 12.04 11.61
CA ASP A 219 -8.12 12.01 10.37
C ASP A 219 -6.76 11.38 10.64
N TYR A 220 -6.41 10.37 9.86
CA TYR A 220 -5.10 9.73 9.96
C TYR A 220 -4.37 9.81 8.61
N ILE A 221 -3.42 10.74 8.52
CA ILE A 221 -2.44 10.73 7.44
C ILE A 221 -1.38 9.69 7.81
N GLN A 222 -1.60 8.41 7.45
CA GLN A 222 -0.50 7.45 7.38
C GLN A 222 0.41 7.82 6.21
N SER A 223 1.38 8.69 6.46
CA SER A 223 2.69 8.44 5.90
C SER A 223 3.22 7.19 6.62
N LEU A 224 2.90 6.00 6.11
CA LEU A 224 3.61 4.80 6.54
C LEU A 224 5.09 5.03 6.17
N MET A 225 5.92 5.15 7.21
CA MET A 225 7.38 5.22 7.10
C MET A 225 7.94 4.02 6.33
#